data_AF-A0A3G4W6X6-F1
#
_entry.id   AF-A0A3G4W6X6-F1
#
_cell.length_a   1.000
_cell.length_b   1.000
_cell.length_c   1.000
_cell.angle_alpha   90.00
_cell.angle_beta   90.00
_cell.angle_gamma   90.00
#
_symmetry.space_group_name_H-M   'P 1'
#
loop_
_entity.id
_entity.type
_entity.pdbx_description
1 polymer ?
#
loop_
_entity_poly.entity_id
_entity_poly.type
_entity_poly.pdbx_seq_one_letter_code
_entity_poly.pdbx_strand_id
1 'polypeptide(L)'
;MTRTRLDRVQAAAGIAKLALQQIEDELAGEVGAQELAQILRELHHEDHRQDGVFGSLAQLLTVAAQAAGRIEPDRDGEMSCPLHEAAALITENAGLQTYYATRALDPQGEAE
;
A
#
# COMPACT_ATOMS: atom_id res chain seq x y z
N MET A 1 -20.41 27.42 2.57
CA MET A 1 -19.14 27.17 3.31
C MET A 1 -18.17 26.51 2.35
N THR A 2 -16.94 27.02 2.24
CA THR A 2 -15.91 26.44 1.37
C THR A 2 -15.31 25.21 2.03
N ARG A 3 -15.27 24.08 1.33
CA ARG A 3 -14.74 22.81 1.83
C ARG A 3 -13.25 22.95 2.18
N THR A 4 -12.86 22.56 3.40
CA THR A 4 -11.46 22.66 3.86
C THR A 4 -10.57 21.62 3.16
N ARG A 5 -9.24 21.77 3.27
CA ARG A 5 -8.30 20.73 2.82
C ARG A 5 -8.55 19.41 3.55
N LEU A 6 -8.83 19.47 4.85
CA LEU A 6 -9.11 18.30 5.67
C LEU A 6 -10.40 17.59 5.25
N ASP A 7 -11.48 18.33 4.97
CA ASP A 7 -12.76 17.74 4.52
C ASP A 7 -12.63 16.98 3.18
N ARG A 8 -11.66 17.37 2.34
CA ARG A 8 -11.37 16.68 1.08
C ARG A 8 -10.56 15.41 1.32
N VAL A 9 -9.53 15.47 2.18
CA VAL A 9 -8.73 14.31 2.57
C VAL A 9 -9.60 13.27 3.28
N GLN A 10 -10.50 13.69 4.17
CA GLN A 10 -11.43 12.78 4.85
C GLN A 10 -12.37 12.06 3.88
N ALA A 11 -12.89 12.76 2.86
CA ALA A 11 -13.69 12.11 1.82
C ALA A 11 -12.88 11.10 1.01
N ALA A 12 -11.67 11.46 0.58
CA ALA A 12 -10.79 10.55 -0.16
C ALA A 12 -10.41 9.32 0.67
N ALA A 13 -10.07 9.50 1.95
CA ALA A 13 -9.78 8.42 2.88
C ALA A 13 -10.99 7.50 3.09
N GLY A 14 -12.21 8.06 3.13
CA GLY A 14 -13.45 7.28 3.17
C GLY A 14 -13.61 6.38 1.94
N ILE A 15 -13.34 6.90 0.74
CA ILE A 15 -13.38 6.13 -0.51
C ILE A 15 -12.32 5.03 -0.52
N ALA A 16 -11.09 5.35 -0.13
CA ALA A 16 -10.01 4.36 -0.03
C ALA A 16 -10.37 3.23 0.95
N LYS A 17 -10.97 3.56 2.10
CA LYS A 17 -11.44 2.57 3.07
C LYS A 17 -12.51 1.66 2.48
N LEU A 18 -13.47 2.21 1.73
CA LEU A 18 -14.50 1.41 1.07
C LEU A 18 -13.91 0.45 0.02
N ALA A 19 -12.92 0.91 -0.76
CA ALA A 19 -12.25 0.05 -1.72
C ALA A 19 -11.48 -1.10 -1.04
N LEU A 20 -10.80 -0.83 0.08
CA LEU A 20 -10.14 -1.86 0.88
C LEU A 20 -11.14 -2.84 1.48
N GLN A 21 -12.26 -2.34 2.01
CA GLN A 21 -13.33 -3.19 2.54
C GLN A 21 -13.87 -4.16 1.48
N GLN A 22 -14.05 -3.69 0.24
CA GLN A 22 -14.47 -4.57 -0.85
C GLN A 22 -13.48 -5.71 -1.07
N ILE A 23 -12.17 -5.43 -1.07
CA ILE A 23 -11.14 -6.47 -1.23
C ILE A 23 -11.18 -7.46 -0.06
N GLU A 24 -11.34 -6.97 1.17
CA GLU A 24 -11.51 -7.81 2.35
C GLU A 24 -12.74 -8.71 2.26
N ASP A 25 -13.86 -8.18 1.76
CA ASP A 25 -15.11 -8.92 1.59
C ASP A 25 -14.96 -10.04 0.53
N GLU A 26 -14.27 -9.78 -0.59
CA GLU A 26 -13.95 -10.83 -1.59
C GLU A 26 -13.04 -11.92 -0.99
N LEU A 27 -12.04 -11.53 -0.18
CA LEU A 27 -11.13 -12.47 0.49
C LEU A 27 -11.81 -13.30 1.60
N ALA A 28 -12.90 -12.81 2.17
CA ALA A 28 -13.69 -13.54 3.16
C ALA A 28 -14.56 -14.65 2.55
N GLY A 29 -14.75 -14.65 1.23
CA GLY A 29 -15.46 -15.69 0.48
C GLY A 29 -14.67 -16.99 0.32
N GLU A 30 -15.26 -17.96 -0.38
CA GLU A 30 -14.54 -19.16 -0.81
C GLU A 30 -13.55 -18.79 -1.92
N VAL A 31 -12.25 -18.68 -1.57
CA VAL A 31 -11.18 -18.33 -2.50
C VAL A 31 -10.22 -19.51 -2.70
N GLY A 32 -9.94 -19.85 -3.96
CA GLY A 32 -8.95 -20.88 -4.30
C GLY A 32 -7.51 -20.38 -4.16
N ALA A 33 -6.54 -21.29 -4.10
CA ALA A 33 -5.13 -20.93 -3.96
C ALA A 33 -4.61 -20.05 -5.12
N GLN A 34 -4.97 -20.40 -6.36
CA GLN A 34 -4.58 -19.64 -7.56
C GLN A 34 -5.21 -18.24 -7.58
N GLU A 35 -6.49 -18.15 -7.24
CA GLU A 35 -7.23 -16.88 -7.18
C GLU A 35 -6.68 -15.96 -6.08
N LEU A 36 -6.40 -16.52 -4.89
CA LEU A 36 -5.75 -15.79 -3.81
C LEU A 36 -4.36 -15.28 -4.24
N ALA A 37 -3.58 -16.10 -4.94
CA ALA A 37 -2.29 -15.67 -5.46
C ALA A 37 -2.42 -14.50 -6.44
N GLN A 38 -3.42 -14.51 -7.32
CA GLN A 38 -3.68 -13.39 -8.25
C GLN A 38 -4.07 -12.11 -7.50
N ILE A 39 -4.98 -12.19 -6.53
CA ILE A 39 -5.36 -11.02 -5.72
C ILE A 39 -4.14 -10.44 -4.99
N LEU A 40 -3.31 -11.29 -4.39
CA LEU A 40 -2.10 -10.86 -3.70
C LEU A 40 -1.05 -10.26 -4.66
N ARG A 41 -0.94 -10.77 -5.89
CA ARG A 41 -0.11 -10.18 -6.94
C ARG A 41 -0.59 -8.78 -7.31
N GLU A 42 -1.89 -8.50 -7.33
CA GLU A 42 -2.41 -7.14 -7.56
C GLU A 42 -2.10 -6.17 -6.41
N LEU A 43 -2.14 -6.65 -5.16
CA LEU A 43 -1.83 -5.81 -3.99
C LEU A 43 -0.36 -5.35 -3.97
N HIS A 44 0.57 -6.24 -4.34
CA HIS A 44 1.99 -5.92 -4.37
C HIS A 44 2.50 -5.43 -5.74
N HIS A 45 1.87 -5.87 -6.84
CA HIS A 45 2.28 -5.75 -8.23
C HIS A 45 3.74 -6.19 -8.46
N GLU A 46 3.94 -7.50 -8.58
CA GLU A 46 5.24 -8.17 -8.54
C GLU A 46 6.28 -7.59 -9.51
N ASP A 47 5.88 -7.34 -10.76
CA ASP A 47 6.75 -6.78 -11.81
C ASP A 47 7.08 -5.30 -11.61
N HIS A 48 6.18 -4.56 -10.96
CA HIS A 48 6.25 -3.11 -10.81
C HIS A 48 5.70 -2.71 -9.44
N ARG A 49 6.51 -2.89 -8.40
CA ARG A 49 6.11 -2.70 -6.99
C ARG A 49 5.45 -1.34 -6.68
N GLN A 50 5.67 -0.33 -7.53
CA GLN A 50 5.08 1.01 -7.41
C GLN A 50 3.62 1.06 -7.87
N ASP A 51 3.20 0.14 -8.73
CA ASP A 51 1.90 0.14 -9.40
C ASP A 51 0.82 -0.60 -8.58
N GLY A 52 1.23 -1.41 -7.60
CA GLY A 52 0.32 -2.08 -6.66
C GLY A 52 -0.20 -1.16 -5.55
N VAL A 53 -1.17 -1.68 -4.79
CA VAL A 53 -1.73 -0.98 -3.60
C VAL A 53 -0.63 -0.63 -2.60
N PHE A 54 0.33 -1.53 -2.37
CA PHE A 54 1.46 -1.28 -1.46
C PHE A 54 2.35 -0.13 -1.96
N GLY A 55 2.61 -0.05 -3.26
CA GLY A 55 3.36 1.06 -3.87
C GLY A 55 2.64 2.39 -3.67
N SER A 56 1.32 2.42 -3.91
CA SER A 56 0.49 3.60 -3.69
C SER A 56 0.49 4.07 -2.23
N LEU A 57 0.42 3.15 -1.26
CA LEU A 57 0.49 3.46 0.17
C LEU A 57 1.87 3.99 0.57
N ALA A 58 2.95 3.37 0.09
CA ALA A 58 4.32 3.83 0.36
C ALA A 58 4.58 5.21 -0.24
N GLN A 59 4.06 5.47 -1.45
CA GLN A 59 4.16 6.79 -2.07
C GLN A 59 3.40 7.86 -1.28
N LEU A 60 2.20 7.54 -0.75
CA LEU A 60 1.45 8.45 0.12
C LEU A 60 2.26 8.84 1.36
N LEU A 61 2.88 7.88 2.03
CA LEU A 61 3.74 8.10 3.19
C LEU A 61 5.01 8.89 2.83
N THR A 62 5.58 8.64 1.66
CA THR A 62 6.73 9.41 1.13
C THR A 62 6.36 10.87 0.90
N VAL A 63 5.19 11.15 0.33
CA VAL A 63 4.69 12.53 0.16
C VAL A 63 4.41 13.18 1.51
N ALA A 64 3.89 12.42 2.49
CA ALA A 64 3.70 12.90 3.86
C ALA A 64 5.03 13.23 4.53
N ALA A 65 6.07 12.41 4.35
CA ALA A 65 7.41 12.65 4.85
C ALA A 65 8.03 13.93 4.26
N GLN A 66 7.84 14.15 2.95
CA GLN A 66 8.27 15.40 2.29
C GLN A 66 7.49 16.62 2.80
N ALA A 67 6.22 16.46 3.17
CA ALA A 67 5.45 17.52 3.81
C ALA A 67 5.95 17.80 5.24
N ALA A 68 6.27 16.75 6.01
CA ALA A 68 6.85 16.86 7.35
C ALA A 68 8.21 17.55 7.32
N GLY A 69 9.13 17.14 6.44
CA GLY A 69 10.46 17.75 6.31
C GLY A 69 10.42 19.25 5.96
N ARG A 70 9.36 19.71 5.28
CA ARG A 70 9.13 21.15 5.03
C ARG A 70 8.72 21.94 6.28
N ILE A 71 8.16 21.27 7.29
CA ILE A 71 7.78 21.87 8.57
C ILE A 71 8.99 21.95 9.52
N GLU A 72 9.96 21.05 9.39
CA GLU A 72 11.13 20.92 10.28
C GLU A 72 12.49 20.87 9.56
N PRO A 73 12.89 21.92 8.83
CA PRO A 73 14.14 21.90 8.07
C PRO A 73 15.40 21.65 8.93
N ASP A 74 15.36 21.95 10.22
CA ASP A 74 16.53 21.91 11.13
C ASP A 74 16.51 20.76 12.15
N ARG A 75 15.53 19.84 12.11
CA ARG A 75 15.37 18.77 13.13
C ARG A 75 15.82 17.38 12.67
N ASP A 76 16.76 17.31 11.72
CA ASP A 76 17.36 16.06 11.24
C ASP A 76 16.32 14.96 10.87
N GLY A 77 15.13 15.39 10.42
CA GLY A 77 14.04 14.50 10.02
C GLY A 77 13.29 13.80 11.15
N GLU A 78 13.26 14.32 12.39
CA GLU A 78 12.47 13.75 13.50
C GLU A 78 11.02 13.36 13.13
N MET A 79 10.34 14.15 12.29
CA MET A 79 9.01 13.88 11.76
C MET A 79 9.01 13.19 10.39
N SER A 80 9.99 13.47 9.51
CA SER A 80 10.02 12.86 8.17
C SER A 80 10.57 11.42 8.13
N CYS A 81 11.57 11.11 8.95
CA CYS A 81 12.25 9.80 8.95
C CYS A 81 11.29 8.65 9.29
N PRO A 82 10.45 8.73 10.35
CA PRO A 82 9.49 7.66 10.63
C PRO A 82 8.50 7.38 9.50
N LEU A 83 8.17 8.40 8.69
CA LEU A 83 7.27 8.27 7.55
C LEU A 83 7.96 7.60 6.34
N HIS A 84 9.24 7.90 6.11
CA HIS A 84 10.05 7.18 5.12
C HIS A 84 10.29 5.72 5.52
N GLU A 85 10.57 5.45 6.80
CA GLU A 85 10.71 4.09 7.31
C GLU A 85 9.40 3.29 7.16
N ALA A 86 8.26 3.91 7.47
CA ALA A 86 6.96 3.27 7.27
C ALA A 86 6.68 2.95 5.78
N ALA A 87 7.06 3.85 4.86
CA ALA A 87 6.95 3.59 3.42
C ALA A 87 7.83 2.41 2.97
N ALA A 88 9.06 2.33 3.47
CA ALA A 88 9.98 1.22 3.21
C ALA A 88 9.43 -0.11 3.75
N LEU A 89 8.89 -0.13 4.98
CA LEU A 89 8.31 -1.34 5.57
C LEU A 89 7.16 -1.92 4.72
N ILE A 90 6.34 -1.08 4.09
CA ILE A 90 5.26 -1.55 3.21
C ILE A 90 5.81 -2.24 1.97
N THR A 91 6.81 -1.65 1.31
CA THR A 91 7.28 -2.15 0.00
C THR A 91 8.36 -3.23 0.14
N GLU A 92 9.28 -3.09 1.09
CA GLU A 92 10.44 -3.97 1.26
C GLU A 92 10.13 -5.17 2.16
N ASN A 93 9.24 -5.02 3.14
CA ASN A 93 8.87 -6.12 4.04
C ASN A 93 7.52 -6.73 3.65
N ALA A 94 6.42 -5.96 3.74
CA ALA A 94 5.10 -6.53 3.44
C ALA A 94 5.02 -7.03 1.99
N GLY A 95 5.54 -6.26 1.03
CA GLY A 95 5.66 -6.69 -0.36
C GLY A 95 6.44 -8.00 -0.54
N LEU A 96 7.60 -8.14 0.10
CA LEU A 96 8.42 -9.35 0.02
C LEU A 96 7.73 -10.58 0.62
N GLN A 97 7.07 -10.41 1.77
CA GLN A 97 6.32 -11.51 2.39
C GLN A 97 5.13 -11.93 1.52
N THR A 98 4.43 -10.96 0.91
CA THR A 98 3.34 -11.24 -0.03
C THR A 98 3.83 -11.98 -1.26
N TYR A 99 4.99 -11.61 -1.82
CA TYR A 99 5.64 -12.34 -2.91
C TYR A 99 5.96 -13.80 -2.55
N TYR A 100 6.48 -14.06 -1.35
CA TYR A 100 6.72 -15.45 -0.95
C TYR A 100 5.44 -16.24 -0.75
N ALA A 101 4.38 -15.59 -0.26
CA ALA A 101 3.07 -16.22 -0.14
C ALA A 101 2.47 -16.56 -1.51
N THR A 102 2.56 -15.66 -2.49
CA THR A 102 2.03 -15.92 -3.86
C THR A 102 2.75 -17.10 -4.50
N ARG A 103 4.07 -17.20 -4.36
CA ARG A 103 4.86 -18.35 -4.83
C ARG A 103 4.47 -19.67 -4.18
N ALA A 104 4.14 -19.65 -2.89
CA ALA A 104 3.72 -20.86 -2.19
C ALA A 104 2.31 -21.30 -2.61
N LEU A 105 1.43 -20.35 -2.91
CA LEU A 105 0.04 -20.59 -3.32
C LEU A 105 -0.07 -21.02 -4.79
N ASP A 106 0.75 -20.46 -5.67
CA ASP A 106 0.73 -20.71 -7.10
C ASP A 106 2.16 -20.77 -7.68
N PRO A 107 2.86 -21.92 -7.52
CA PRO A 107 4.23 -22.08 -7.99
C PRO A 107 4.42 -22.07 -9.51
N GLN A 108 3.34 -22.29 -10.29
CA GLN A 108 3.41 -22.38 -11.76
C GLN A 108 3.03 -21.09 -12.48
N GLY A 109 2.37 -20.14 -11.81
CA GLY A 109 1.89 -18.89 -12.40
C GLY A 109 2.97 -17.89 -12.87
N GLU A 110 4.26 -18.21 -12.80
CA GLU A 110 5.36 -17.42 -13.39
C GLU A 110 5.74 -17.86 -14.82
N ALA A 111 5.20 -18.99 -15.30
CA ALA A 111 5.61 -19.61 -16.55
C ALA A 111 4.83 -19.12 -17.80
N GLU A 112 3.88 -18.19 -17.64
CA GLU A 112 3.12 -17.54 -18.72
C GLU A 112 3.59 -16.09 -18.92
#